data_AF-A0A2U3L389-F1
#
_entry.id   AF-A0A2U3L389-F1
#
_cell.length_a   1.000
_cell.length_b   1.000
_cell.length_c   1.000
_cell.angle_alpha   90.00
_cell.angle_beta   90.00
_cell.angle_gamma   90.00
#
_symmetry.space_group_name_H-M   'P 1'
#
loop_
_entity.id
_entity.type
_entity.pdbx_description
1 polymer ?
#
loop_
_entity_poly.entity_id
_entity_poly.type
_entity_poly.pdbx_seq_one_letter_code
_entity_poly.pdbx_strand_id
1 'polypeptide(L)'
;MTILGITWDKSVLVSFDPYTGHINEKHAWLKQEESFVGLAYDYNRNMLYALSQVAYNLYSINPITRDVKLIGTLQSDGQDVSGLSYDPISDALYTVILYFNAGYTSLKSALAKVNIDNANVTVVGTIADGLCDSLCWRECDGQLNSYIIYGSGSWDSPYKASIVSIEPTTAAMTPIFETNYHTIMGLAKKPGQNAYFSWINSTTLFYGVVNLDTKNITACANSDAVNVNSGAMIYRDFYVAPAPNLPPCSFTDEDCLGR
;
A
#
# COMPACT_ATOMS: atom_id res chain seq x y z
N MET A 1 -8.09 -16.85 -3.91
CA MET A 1 -7.41 -16.11 -2.81
C MET A 1 -7.82 -14.67 -2.95
N THR A 2 -8.00 -13.94 -1.85
CA THR A 2 -8.60 -12.60 -1.91
C THR A 2 -7.66 -11.56 -1.32
N ILE A 3 -7.42 -10.50 -2.09
CA ILE A 3 -6.75 -9.28 -1.64
C ILE A 3 -7.82 -8.24 -1.34
N LEU A 4 -7.60 -7.47 -0.28
CA LEU A 4 -8.35 -6.24 -0.03
C LEU A 4 -7.50 -5.06 -0.52
N GLY A 5 -8.11 -4.13 -1.25
CA GLY A 5 -7.42 -2.91 -1.68
C GLY A 5 -8.36 -1.75 -1.92
N ILE A 6 -7.80 -0.56 -2.13
CA ILE A 6 -8.57 0.66 -2.42
C ILE A 6 -8.34 1.06 -3.87
N THR A 7 -9.43 1.25 -4.61
CA THR A 7 -9.35 1.67 -6.01
C THR A 7 -8.85 3.11 -6.11
N TRP A 8 -7.99 3.40 -7.09
CA TRP A 8 -7.28 4.67 -7.23
C TRP A 8 -8.20 5.84 -7.55
N ASP A 9 -9.02 5.70 -8.60
CA ASP A 9 -9.83 6.80 -9.10
C ASP A 9 -11.11 7.04 -8.29
N LYS A 10 -11.63 5.96 -7.67
CA LYS A 10 -12.96 5.97 -7.04
C LYS A 10 -12.91 5.85 -5.53
N SER A 11 -11.74 5.62 -4.94
CA SER A 11 -11.57 5.52 -3.49
C SER A 11 -12.49 4.45 -2.86
N VAL A 12 -12.64 3.30 -3.52
CA VAL A 12 -13.54 2.22 -3.07
C VAL A 12 -12.71 1.09 -2.46
N LEU A 13 -13.05 0.67 -1.24
CA LEU A 13 -12.52 -0.54 -0.65
C LEU A 13 -13.15 -1.77 -1.32
N VAL A 14 -12.33 -2.59 -1.96
CA VAL A 14 -12.75 -3.77 -2.72
C VAL A 14 -11.97 -5.01 -2.31
N SER A 15 -12.62 -6.16 -2.41
CA SER A 15 -11.97 -7.46 -2.43
C SER A 15 -11.84 -7.94 -3.86
N PHE A 16 -10.68 -8.44 -4.27
CA PHE A 16 -10.45 -8.93 -5.63
C PHE A 16 -9.53 -10.15 -5.65
N ASP A 17 -9.56 -10.89 -6.75
CA ASP A 17 -8.62 -11.99 -7.02
C ASP A 17 -7.48 -11.49 -7.94
N PRO A 18 -6.22 -11.43 -7.46
CA PRO A 18 -5.09 -10.95 -8.25
C PRO A 18 -4.74 -11.86 -9.45
N TYR A 19 -5.17 -13.12 -9.44
CA TYR A 19 -4.92 -14.06 -10.53
C TYR A 19 -5.83 -13.86 -11.73
N THR A 20 -7.00 -13.28 -11.52
CA THR A 20 -7.99 -13.05 -12.57
C THR A 20 -8.22 -11.57 -12.86
N GLY A 21 -7.80 -10.67 -11.96
CA GLY A 21 -8.07 -9.24 -12.08
C GLY A 21 -9.55 -8.92 -11.91
N HIS A 22 -10.27 -9.73 -11.12
CA HIS A 22 -11.71 -9.60 -10.93
C HIS A 22 -12.03 -9.13 -9.50
N ILE A 23 -12.87 -8.09 -9.38
CA ILE A 23 -13.41 -7.64 -8.11
C ILE A 23 -14.54 -8.57 -7.67
N ASN A 24 -14.35 -9.20 -6.52
CA ASN A 24 -15.31 -10.12 -5.92
C ASN A 24 -16.39 -9.35 -5.15
N GLU A 25 -16.00 -8.36 -4.36
CA GLU A 25 -16.89 -7.62 -3.46
C GLU A 25 -16.47 -6.15 -3.34
N LYS A 26 -17.45 -5.28 -3.09
CA LYS A 26 -17.24 -3.88 -2.68
C LYS A 26 -17.64 -3.75 -1.21
N HIS A 27 -16.89 -2.96 -0.44
CA HIS A 27 -17.03 -2.88 1.01
C HIS A 27 -17.39 -1.49 1.52
N ALA A 28 -16.72 -0.44 1.06
CA ALA A 28 -16.95 0.92 1.55
C ALA A 28 -16.52 1.95 0.52
N TRP A 29 -17.22 3.09 0.48
CA TRP A 29 -16.68 4.31 -0.11
C TRP A 29 -15.82 5.01 0.93
N LEU A 30 -14.60 5.35 0.53
CA LEU A 30 -13.80 6.31 1.27
C LEU A 30 -14.12 7.72 0.75
N LYS A 31 -13.35 8.72 1.20
CA LYS A 31 -13.47 10.08 0.70
C LYS A 31 -13.22 10.08 -0.81
N GLN A 32 -14.25 10.40 -1.59
CA GLN A 32 -14.15 10.52 -3.04
C GLN A 32 -13.05 11.52 -3.43
N GLU A 33 -12.42 11.29 -4.58
CA GLU A 33 -11.36 12.11 -5.16
C GLU A 33 -10.02 12.06 -4.41
N GLU A 34 -9.90 11.24 -3.36
CA GLU A 34 -8.61 10.94 -2.73
C GLU A 34 -8.04 9.62 -3.26
N SER A 35 -6.78 9.66 -3.71
CA SER A 35 -6.01 8.45 -4.01
C SER A 35 -5.38 7.92 -2.73
N PHE A 36 -5.42 6.60 -2.53
CA PHE A 36 -4.92 5.96 -1.31
C PHE A 36 -3.63 5.19 -1.60
N VAL A 37 -2.62 5.34 -0.73
CA VAL A 37 -1.26 4.78 -0.89
C VAL A 37 -0.86 3.85 0.25
N GLY A 38 -1.68 3.74 1.29
CA GLY A 38 -1.45 2.81 2.38
C GLY A 38 -2.74 2.18 2.87
N LEU A 39 -2.67 0.90 3.18
CA LEU A 39 -3.73 0.13 3.84
C LEU A 39 -3.07 -0.81 4.84
N ALA A 40 -3.53 -0.80 6.09
CA ALA A 40 -3.06 -1.72 7.13
C ALA A 40 -4.24 -2.25 7.94
N TYR A 41 -4.11 -3.47 8.44
CA TYR A 41 -5.09 -4.07 9.33
C TYR A 41 -4.50 -4.24 10.74
N ASP A 42 -5.18 -3.66 11.71
CA ASP A 42 -4.97 -3.88 13.14
C ASP A 42 -5.94 -4.93 13.62
N TYR A 43 -5.43 -6.16 13.75
CA TYR A 43 -6.23 -7.29 14.21
C TYR A 43 -6.50 -7.27 15.72
N ASN A 44 -5.74 -6.50 16.50
CA ASN A 44 -5.97 -6.36 17.95
C ASN A 44 -7.25 -5.56 18.21
N ARG A 45 -7.56 -4.58 17.34
CA ARG A 45 -8.78 -3.75 17.42
C ARG A 45 -9.84 -4.09 16.39
N ASN A 46 -9.54 -5.01 15.46
CA ASN A 46 -10.36 -5.29 14.28
C ASN A 46 -10.67 -4.00 13.50
N MET A 47 -9.62 -3.29 13.10
CA MET A 47 -9.71 -1.98 12.45
C MET A 47 -8.80 -1.93 11.22
N LEU A 48 -9.28 -1.33 10.13
CA LEU A 48 -8.45 -0.99 8.98
C LEU A 48 -8.03 0.47 9.07
N TYR A 49 -6.80 0.75 8.66
CA TYR A 49 -6.29 2.11 8.47
C TYR A 49 -5.97 2.35 7.01
N ALA A 50 -6.40 3.49 6.48
CA ALA A 50 -6.15 3.89 5.10
C ALA A 50 -5.49 5.27 5.05
N LEU A 51 -4.48 5.44 4.21
CA LEU A 51 -3.71 6.68 4.06
C LEU A 51 -3.91 7.25 2.66
N SER A 52 -4.45 8.47 2.57
CA SER A 52 -4.57 9.20 1.31
C SER A 52 -3.22 9.81 0.91
N GLN A 53 -2.90 9.83 -0.38
CA GLN A 53 -1.68 10.43 -0.91
C GLN A 53 -1.73 11.95 -0.87
N VAL A 54 -2.69 12.60 -1.53
CA VAL A 54 -2.60 14.07 -1.73
C VAL A 54 -2.84 14.85 -0.44
N ALA A 55 -3.82 14.43 0.35
CA ALA A 55 -4.22 15.15 1.56
C ALA A 55 -3.54 14.65 2.83
N TYR A 56 -2.75 13.58 2.76
CA TYR A 56 -2.13 12.90 3.92
C TYR A 56 -3.13 12.53 5.03
N ASN A 57 -4.40 12.36 4.70
CA ASN A 57 -5.46 11.98 5.62
C ASN A 57 -5.33 10.50 6.00
N LEU A 58 -5.36 10.25 7.31
CA LEU A 58 -5.47 8.92 7.88
C LEU A 58 -6.92 8.65 8.27
N TYR A 59 -7.46 7.55 7.76
CA TYR A 59 -8.80 7.08 8.06
C TYR A 59 -8.73 5.78 8.84
N SER A 60 -9.71 5.59 9.72
CA SER A 60 -10.07 4.29 10.28
C SER A 60 -11.31 3.77 9.56
N ILE A 61 -11.37 2.46 9.34
CA ILE A 61 -12.51 1.77 8.72
C ILE A 61 -12.85 0.56 9.57
N ASN A 62 -14.03 0.55 10.17
CA ASN A 62 -14.52 -0.63 10.87
C ASN A 62 -14.93 -1.69 9.83
N PRO A 63 -14.26 -2.85 9.76
CA PRO A 63 -14.54 -3.84 8.71
C PRO A 63 -15.92 -4.49 8.84
N ILE A 64 -16.57 -4.42 10.02
CA ILE A 64 -17.90 -4.99 10.26
C ILE A 64 -19.00 -3.99 9.91
N THR A 65 -18.94 -2.76 10.42
CA THR A 65 -19.99 -1.76 10.20
C THR A 65 -19.79 -0.98 8.90
N ARG A 66 -18.55 -0.92 8.42
CA ARG A 66 -18.06 -0.11 7.28
C ARG A 66 -18.02 1.38 7.58
N ASP A 67 -18.07 1.75 8.86
CA ASP A 67 -17.94 3.14 9.26
C ASP A 67 -16.52 3.62 8.94
N VAL A 68 -16.42 4.63 8.07
CA VAL A 68 -15.18 5.31 7.72
C VAL A 68 -15.10 6.60 8.54
N LYS A 69 -14.03 6.76 9.31
CA LYS A 69 -13.81 7.93 10.15
C LYS A 69 -12.43 8.51 9.89
N LEU A 70 -12.37 9.79 9.53
CA LEU A 70 -11.13 10.56 9.50
C LEU A 70 -10.56 10.65 10.93
N ILE A 71 -9.32 10.20 11.10
CA ILE A 71 -8.55 10.35 12.34
C ILE A 71 -7.90 11.74 12.37
N GLY A 72 -7.23 12.10 11.28
CA GLY A 72 -6.53 13.37 11.13
C GLY A 72 -5.66 13.38 9.88
N THR A 73 -4.87 14.44 9.74
CA THR A 73 -3.93 14.63 8.63
C THR A 73 -2.50 14.50 9.14
N LEU A 74 -1.71 13.60 8.56
CA LEU A 74 -0.30 13.43 8.92
C LEU A 74 0.45 14.75 8.69
N GLN A 75 1.14 15.23 9.72
CA GLN A 75 2.00 16.40 9.63
C GLN A 75 3.44 15.92 9.40
N SER A 76 3.87 15.84 8.14
CA SER A 76 5.25 15.50 7.78
C SER A 76 5.98 16.69 7.15
N ASP A 77 7.30 16.72 7.27
CA ASP A 77 8.18 17.67 6.59
C ASP A 77 8.63 17.17 5.19
N GLY A 78 8.07 16.05 4.75
CA GLY A 78 8.35 15.43 3.46
C GLY A 78 7.53 16.01 2.31
N GLN A 79 7.83 15.55 1.10
CA GLN A 79 7.09 15.92 -0.11
C GLN A 79 5.90 15.00 -0.39
N ASP A 80 5.90 13.79 0.18
CA ASP A 80 4.80 12.83 0.08
C ASP A 80 4.87 11.82 1.25
N VAL A 81 3.86 10.95 1.36
CA VAL A 81 3.83 9.80 2.26
C VAL A 81 3.38 8.56 1.49
N SER A 82 3.83 7.38 1.91
CA SER A 82 3.37 6.14 1.30
C SER A 82 3.38 4.99 2.30
N GLY A 83 2.68 3.91 1.95
CA GLY A 83 2.61 2.68 2.72
C GLY A 83 1.98 2.82 4.11
N LEU A 84 1.30 1.77 4.53
CA LEU A 84 0.95 1.57 5.93
C LEU A 84 1.25 0.12 6.31
N SER A 85 1.73 -0.09 7.52
CA SER A 85 1.86 -1.43 8.07
C SER A 85 1.71 -1.40 9.58
N TYR A 86 0.94 -2.33 10.13
CA TYR A 86 0.71 -2.43 11.56
C TYR A 86 1.58 -3.55 12.16
N ASP A 87 2.31 -3.23 13.22
CA ASP A 87 2.98 -4.18 14.10
C ASP A 87 2.08 -4.46 15.31
N PRO A 88 1.55 -5.68 15.42
CA PRO A 88 0.66 -6.06 16.50
C PRO A 88 1.35 -6.37 17.83
N ILE A 89 2.67 -6.57 17.83
CA ILE A 89 3.46 -6.89 19.03
C ILE A 89 3.75 -5.60 19.79
N SER A 90 4.24 -4.57 19.09
CA SER A 90 4.51 -3.26 19.70
C SER A 90 3.35 -2.28 19.63
N ASP A 91 2.22 -2.70 19.05
CA ASP A 91 1.02 -1.89 18.86
C ASP A 91 1.30 -0.57 18.11
N ALA A 92 2.02 -0.69 16.99
CA ALA A 92 2.52 0.46 16.24
C ALA A 92 2.06 0.42 14.79
N LEU A 93 1.49 1.54 14.32
CA LEU A 93 1.26 1.77 12.90
C LEU A 93 2.48 2.48 12.31
N TYR A 94 3.04 1.95 11.23
CA TYR A 94 4.16 2.53 10.51
C TYR A 94 3.72 3.09 9.16
N THR A 95 4.38 4.15 8.72
CA THR A 95 4.31 4.74 7.37
C THR A 95 5.71 5.13 6.92
N VAL A 96 5.86 5.53 5.66
CA VAL A 96 7.06 6.21 5.19
C VAL A 96 6.79 7.62 4.72
N ILE A 97 7.71 8.51 5.04
CA ILE A 97 7.75 9.89 4.57
C ILE A 97 8.74 9.94 3.42
N LEU A 98 8.32 10.48 2.29
CA LEU A 98 9.10 10.54 1.07
C LEU A 98 9.71 11.92 0.92
N TYR A 99 11.01 11.95 0.63
CA TYR A 99 11.70 13.19 0.32
C TYR A 99 12.31 13.13 -1.07
N PHE A 100 11.89 14.07 -1.91
CA PHE A 100 12.41 14.25 -3.26
C PHE A 100 12.41 15.73 -3.65
N ASN A 101 13.34 16.10 -4.51
CA ASN A 101 13.37 17.43 -5.12
C ASN A 101 12.68 17.44 -6.50
N ALA A 102 12.41 18.63 -7.01
CA ALA A 102 12.01 18.79 -8.41
C ALA A 102 13.07 18.16 -9.32
N GLY A 103 12.66 17.21 -10.16
CA GLY A 103 13.56 16.44 -11.03
C GLY A 103 14.12 15.15 -10.40
N TYR A 104 13.72 14.80 -9.18
CA TYR A 104 13.98 13.52 -8.52
C TYR A 104 15.47 13.20 -8.25
N THR A 105 16.40 14.13 -8.44
CA THR A 105 17.85 13.85 -8.37
C THR A 105 18.37 13.50 -6.98
N SER A 106 17.58 13.73 -5.93
CA SER A 106 17.87 13.26 -4.57
C SER A 106 16.62 12.58 -4.01
N LEU A 107 16.72 11.28 -3.75
CA LEU A 107 15.65 10.44 -3.24
C LEU A 107 16.06 9.88 -1.88
N LYS A 108 15.26 10.13 -0.86
CA LYS A 108 15.39 9.49 0.45
C LYS A 108 14.01 9.26 1.04
N SER A 109 13.90 8.32 1.97
CA SER A 109 12.69 8.10 2.74
C SER A 109 13.01 8.12 4.23
N ALA A 110 12.00 8.33 5.06
CA ALA A 110 12.11 8.08 6.50
C ALA A 110 11.00 7.11 6.93
N LEU A 111 11.35 6.15 7.79
CA LEU A 111 10.36 5.36 8.48
C LEU A 111 9.79 6.20 9.62
N ALA A 112 8.47 6.21 9.77
CA ALA A 112 7.80 6.91 10.85
C ALA A 112 6.74 6.03 11.51
N LYS A 113 6.54 6.22 12.82
CA LYS A 113 5.38 5.72 13.56
C LYS A 113 4.26 6.73 13.46
N VAL A 114 3.04 6.25 13.30
CA VAL A 114 1.81 7.03 13.24
C VAL A 114 1.01 6.78 14.52
N ASN A 115 0.64 7.84 15.23
CA ASN A 115 -0.29 7.76 16.34
C ASN A 115 -1.71 7.62 15.79
N ILE A 116 -2.35 6.47 16.07
CA ILE A 116 -3.67 6.12 15.53
C ILE A 116 -4.84 6.95 16.12
N ASP A 117 -4.61 7.70 17.20
CA ASP A 117 -5.65 8.53 17.82
C ASP A 117 -5.72 9.94 17.25
N ASN A 118 -4.59 10.46 16.73
CA ASN A 118 -4.48 11.85 16.29
C ASN A 118 -3.65 12.08 15.01
N ALA A 119 -3.20 11.01 14.36
CA ALA A 119 -2.39 11.04 13.13
C ALA A 119 -1.02 11.74 13.26
N ASN A 120 -0.55 12.06 14.47
CA ASN A 120 0.80 12.59 14.65
C ASN A 120 1.85 11.55 14.26
N VAL A 121 2.90 12.00 13.58
CA VAL A 121 4.01 11.14 13.15
C VAL A 121 5.23 11.35 14.03
N THR A 122 5.96 10.26 14.30
CA THR A 122 7.27 10.29 14.96
C THR A 122 8.26 9.54 14.09
N VAL A 123 9.25 10.26 13.55
CA VAL A 123 10.29 9.67 12.71
C VAL A 123 11.13 8.68 13.54
N VAL A 124 11.27 7.46 13.02
CA VAL A 124 12.13 6.42 13.58
C VAL A 124 13.56 6.61 13.10
N GLY A 125 13.74 6.79 11.79
CA GLY A 125 15.04 6.91 11.17
C GLY A 125 14.95 7.09 9.66
N THR A 126 16.08 7.44 9.05
CA THR A 126 16.19 7.62 7.60
C THR A 126 16.44 6.27 6.93
N ILE A 127 15.65 5.95 5.92
CA ILE A 127 15.93 4.89 4.95
C ILE A 127 16.79 5.52 3.87
N ALA A 128 18.07 5.18 3.86
CA ALA A 128 19.03 5.75 2.90
C ALA A 128 18.70 5.29 1.47
N ASP A 129 19.00 6.18 0.51
CA ASP A 129 19.07 5.89 -0.92
C ASP A 129 17.78 5.33 -1.54
N GLY A 130 16.77 6.18 -1.74
CA GLY A 130 15.60 5.85 -2.55
C GLY A 130 14.24 6.22 -1.97
N LEU A 131 13.20 6.04 -2.80
CA LEU A 131 11.79 6.20 -2.42
C LEU A 131 11.20 4.85 -2.02
N CYS A 132 10.69 4.78 -0.80
CA CYS A 132 9.98 3.64 -0.25
C CYS A 132 8.49 3.78 -0.56
N ASP A 133 7.89 2.85 -1.28
CA ASP A 133 6.49 3.02 -1.75
C ASP A 133 5.49 2.07 -1.11
N SER A 134 5.97 1.13 -0.30
CA SER A 134 5.09 0.17 0.37
C SER A 134 5.72 -0.29 1.68
N LEU A 135 4.86 -0.77 2.58
CA LEU A 135 5.29 -1.41 3.82
C LEU A 135 4.45 -2.65 4.03
N CYS A 136 5.08 -3.73 4.51
CA CYS A 136 4.38 -4.89 5.01
C CYS A 136 5.15 -5.53 6.17
N TRP A 137 4.48 -5.69 7.30
CA TRP A 137 5.00 -6.32 8.49
C TRP A 137 5.24 -7.81 8.27
N ARG A 138 6.32 -8.32 8.85
CA ARG A 138 6.68 -9.73 8.86
C ARG A 138 6.58 -10.27 10.27
N GLU A 139 5.53 -11.03 10.51
CA GLU A 139 5.31 -11.66 11.83
C GLU A 139 6.42 -12.64 12.21
N CYS A 140 7.12 -13.24 11.24
CA CYS A 140 8.13 -14.27 11.52
C CYS A 140 9.39 -13.74 12.21
N ASP A 141 9.73 -12.47 12.02
CA ASP A 141 10.96 -11.88 12.55
C ASP A 141 10.84 -10.41 12.98
N GLY A 142 9.64 -9.84 12.92
CA GLY A 142 9.36 -8.48 13.34
C GLY A 142 10.02 -7.42 12.44
N GLN A 143 10.32 -7.75 11.19
CA GLN A 143 10.86 -6.80 10.21
C GLN A 143 9.74 -6.21 9.35
N LEU A 144 10.02 -5.07 8.71
CA LEU A 144 9.19 -4.54 7.63
C LEU A 144 9.82 -4.93 6.29
N ASN A 145 9.01 -5.32 5.32
CA ASN A 145 9.44 -5.35 3.92
C ASN A 145 8.90 -4.15 3.16
N SER A 146 9.69 -3.70 2.19
CA SER A 146 9.34 -2.58 1.32
C SER A 146 9.91 -2.77 -0.08
N TYR A 147 9.36 -2.01 -1.03
CA TYR A 147 9.93 -1.75 -2.34
C TYR A 147 10.59 -0.36 -2.36
N ILE A 148 11.85 -0.30 -2.82
CA ILE A 148 12.65 0.93 -2.92
C ILE A 148 13.02 1.23 -4.36
N ILE A 149 12.83 2.49 -4.76
CA ILE A 149 13.19 3.04 -6.08
C ILE A 149 14.44 3.92 -5.93
N TYR A 150 15.54 3.59 -6.63
CA TYR A 150 16.88 4.18 -6.41
C TYR A 150 17.28 5.32 -7.36
N GLY A 151 16.43 5.80 -8.28
CA GLY A 151 16.89 6.76 -9.30
C GLY A 151 15.84 7.70 -9.90
N SER A 152 16.34 8.76 -10.52
CA SER A 152 15.60 9.78 -11.26
C SER A 152 15.71 9.59 -12.76
N GLY A 153 14.58 9.53 -13.45
CA GLY A 153 14.45 9.68 -14.91
C GLY A 153 12.99 9.56 -15.32
N SER A 154 12.70 9.30 -16.59
CA SER A 154 11.32 8.94 -16.96
C SER A 154 10.88 7.71 -16.17
N TRP A 155 9.59 7.61 -15.87
CA TRP A 155 8.95 6.44 -15.22
C TRP A 155 9.21 5.09 -15.93
N ASP A 156 9.94 5.10 -17.06
CA ASP A 156 10.24 3.94 -17.91
C ASP A 156 11.76 3.65 -18.03
N SER A 157 12.60 4.30 -17.24
CA SER A 157 14.06 4.13 -17.30
C SER A 157 14.50 2.83 -16.59
N PRO A 158 15.61 2.16 -17.01
CA PRO A 158 16.06 0.88 -16.42
C PRO A 158 16.65 1.00 -15.00
N TYR A 159 16.16 1.91 -14.17
CA TYR A 159 16.59 2.01 -12.78
C TYR A 159 16.19 0.77 -12.02
N LYS A 160 17.18 0.26 -11.28
CA LYS A 160 16.99 -0.88 -10.40
C LYS A 160 16.11 -0.42 -9.25
N ALA A 161 15.09 -1.20 -8.99
CA ALA A 161 14.36 -1.12 -7.75
C ALA A 161 14.59 -2.41 -6.98
N SER A 162 14.50 -2.36 -5.66
CA SER A 162 14.78 -3.52 -4.82
C SER A 162 13.64 -3.79 -3.87
N ILE A 163 13.44 -5.06 -3.57
CA ILE A 163 12.74 -5.45 -2.34
C ILE A 163 13.78 -5.43 -1.22
N VAL A 164 13.42 -4.78 -0.12
CA VAL A 164 14.30 -4.60 1.05
C VAL A 164 13.59 -5.04 2.32
N SER A 165 14.38 -5.40 3.32
CA SER A 165 13.95 -5.50 4.72
C SER A 165 14.34 -4.21 5.45
N ILE A 166 13.50 -3.74 6.36
CA ILE A 166 13.70 -2.54 7.17
C ILE A 166 13.51 -2.89 8.64
N GLU A 167 14.50 -2.56 9.46
CA GLU A 167 14.45 -2.70 10.91
C GLU A 167 13.52 -1.62 11.51
N PRO A 168 12.38 -1.98 12.11
CA PRO A 168 11.37 -1.01 12.55
C PRO A 168 11.83 -0.08 13.69
N THR A 169 12.93 -0.41 14.38
CA THR A 169 13.47 0.41 15.47
C THR A 169 14.52 1.43 15.03
N THR A 170 15.19 1.20 13.91
CA THR A 170 16.32 2.03 13.44
C THR A 170 16.16 2.55 12.02
N ALA A 171 15.17 2.04 11.28
CA ALA A 171 15.03 2.19 9.84
C ALA A 171 16.23 1.65 9.01
N ALA A 172 17.10 0.82 9.62
CA ALA A 172 18.20 0.19 8.90
C ALA A 172 17.66 -0.72 7.80
N MET A 173 18.14 -0.50 6.58
CA MET A 173 17.67 -1.19 5.38
C MET A 173 18.66 -2.27 4.94
N THR A 174 18.16 -3.45 4.58
CA THR A 174 18.94 -4.53 3.97
C THR A 174 18.29 -4.99 2.65
N PRO A 175 18.97 -4.85 1.50
CA PRO A 175 18.45 -5.34 0.23
C PRO A 175 18.25 -6.86 0.23
N ILE A 176 17.10 -7.32 -0.26
CA ILE A 176 16.79 -8.75 -0.44
C ILE A 176 17.15 -9.17 -1.87
N PHE A 177 16.59 -8.47 -2.86
CA PHE A 177 16.96 -8.62 -4.28
C PHE A 177 16.54 -7.42 -5.12
N GLU A 178 17.28 -7.20 -6.21
CA GLU A 178 16.98 -6.21 -7.24
C GLU A 178 16.01 -6.79 -8.27
N THR A 179 15.10 -5.95 -8.79
CA THR A 179 14.13 -6.33 -9.82
C THR A 179 14.39 -5.53 -11.09
N ASN A 180 14.01 -6.09 -12.23
CA ASN A 180 14.03 -5.38 -13.52
C ASN A 180 12.77 -4.52 -13.74
N TYR A 181 11.84 -4.48 -12.78
CA TYR A 181 10.62 -3.68 -12.87
C TYR A 181 10.85 -2.30 -12.26
N HIS A 182 10.40 -1.27 -12.97
CA HIS A 182 10.58 0.13 -12.59
C HIS A 182 9.70 0.52 -11.40
N THR A 183 8.46 0.01 -11.36
CA THR A 183 7.56 0.30 -10.24
C THR A 183 6.85 -0.98 -9.80
N ILE A 184 6.89 -1.22 -8.49
CA ILE A 184 6.11 -2.25 -7.81
C ILE A 184 5.44 -1.55 -6.63
N MET A 185 4.11 -1.51 -6.64
CA MET A 185 3.33 -0.88 -5.56
C MET A 185 2.55 -1.93 -4.81
N GLY A 186 2.48 -1.77 -3.49
CA GLY A 186 1.75 -2.66 -2.60
C GLY A 186 2.47 -3.97 -2.33
N LEU A 187 2.33 -4.45 -1.09
CA LEU A 187 2.90 -5.71 -0.63
C LEU A 187 1.86 -6.48 0.19
N ALA A 188 0.91 -7.12 -0.50
CA ALA A 188 -0.08 -7.98 0.14
C ALA A 188 0.54 -9.37 0.39
N LYS A 189 0.90 -9.67 1.65
CA LYS A 189 1.57 -10.91 2.05
C LYS A 189 0.77 -12.16 1.65
N LYS A 190 1.40 -13.15 1.00
CA LYS A 190 0.79 -14.46 0.78
C LYS A 190 0.87 -15.32 2.05
N PRO A 191 -0.25 -15.90 2.53
CA PRO A 191 -0.24 -16.79 3.69
C PRO A 191 0.68 -17.98 3.52
N GLY A 192 1.47 -18.26 4.56
CA GLY A 192 2.36 -19.42 4.60
C GLY A 192 3.46 -19.44 3.53
N GLN A 193 3.68 -18.34 2.81
CA GLN A 193 4.69 -18.25 1.75
C GLN A 193 5.57 -17.02 1.96
N ASN A 194 6.85 -17.12 1.60
CA ASN A 194 7.74 -15.97 1.56
C ASN A 194 7.54 -15.14 0.27
N ALA A 195 6.30 -14.72 0.03
CA ALA A 195 5.90 -14.02 -1.18
C ALA A 195 4.82 -12.98 -0.93
N TYR A 196 4.68 -12.05 -1.87
CA TYR A 196 3.69 -10.96 -1.85
C TYR A 196 2.94 -10.91 -3.17
N PHE A 197 1.73 -10.37 -3.13
CA PHE A 197 1.10 -9.79 -4.31
C PHE A 197 1.36 -8.30 -4.34
N SER A 198 1.63 -7.82 -5.56
CA SER A 198 1.90 -6.42 -5.82
C SER A 198 1.29 -6.04 -7.16
N TRP A 199 0.98 -4.76 -7.30
CA TRP A 199 0.78 -4.15 -8.60
C TRP A 199 2.14 -3.80 -9.21
N ILE A 200 2.31 -4.03 -10.51
CA ILE A 200 3.59 -3.83 -11.19
C ILE A 200 3.35 -2.96 -12.41
N ASN A 201 4.10 -1.86 -12.48
CA ASN A 201 4.19 -1.02 -13.67
C ASN A 201 5.38 -1.46 -14.52
N SER A 202 5.09 -1.82 -15.76
CA SER A 202 6.07 -2.13 -16.80
C SER A 202 5.51 -1.62 -18.13
N THR A 203 5.97 -2.16 -19.26
CA THR A 203 5.31 -1.92 -20.56
C THR A 203 3.83 -2.33 -20.55
N THR A 204 3.44 -3.21 -19.63
CA THR A 204 2.05 -3.56 -19.33
C THR A 204 1.81 -3.47 -17.82
N LEU A 205 0.57 -3.15 -17.42
CA LEU A 205 0.15 -3.06 -16.03
C LEU A 205 -0.48 -4.39 -15.58
N PHE A 206 0.05 -5.00 -14.52
CA PHE A 206 -0.42 -6.29 -14.05
C PHE A 206 -0.22 -6.48 -12.54
N TYR A 207 -1.00 -7.40 -11.95
CA TYR A 207 -0.71 -7.95 -10.63
C TYR A 207 0.31 -9.06 -10.76
N GLY A 208 1.29 -9.15 -9.85
CA GLY A 208 2.27 -10.22 -9.84
C GLY A 208 2.55 -10.78 -8.47
N VAL A 209 3.07 -12.00 -8.44
CA VAL A 209 3.61 -12.64 -7.24
C VAL A 209 5.10 -12.32 -7.15
N VAL A 210 5.49 -11.57 -6.12
CA VAL A 210 6.89 -11.31 -5.75
C VAL A 210 7.34 -12.40 -4.79
N ASN A 211 8.15 -13.36 -5.25
CA ASN A 211 8.65 -14.46 -4.43
C ASN A 211 10.07 -14.16 -3.93
N LEU A 212 10.26 -14.07 -2.61
CA LEU A 212 11.54 -13.70 -2.01
C LEU A 212 12.53 -14.87 -1.94
N ASP A 213 12.04 -16.11 -1.90
CA ASP A 213 12.91 -17.30 -1.87
C ASP A 213 13.58 -17.51 -3.23
N THR A 214 12.80 -17.39 -4.30
CA THR A 214 13.30 -17.53 -5.69
C THR A 214 13.82 -16.23 -6.28
N LYS A 215 13.61 -15.10 -5.60
CA LYS A 215 13.97 -13.75 -6.05
C LYS A 215 13.42 -13.45 -7.45
N ASN A 216 12.19 -13.88 -7.69
CA ASN A 216 11.53 -13.78 -8.99
C ASN A 216 10.12 -13.21 -8.85
N ILE A 217 9.64 -12.58 -9.93
CA ILE A 217 8.30 -12.02 -10.03
C ILE A 217 7.56 -12.76 -11.13
N THR A 218 6.39 -13.31 -10.80
CA THR A 218 5.54 -14.03 -11.75
C THR A 218 4.28 -13.23 -12.02
N ALA A 219 4.05 -12.87 -13.28
CA ALA A 219 2.85 -12.16 -13.70
C ALA A 219 1.58 -12.99 -13.43
N CYS A 220 0.52 -12.30 -13.03
CA CYS A 220 -0.82 -12.84 -12.82
C CYS A 220 -1.78 -12.23 -13.87
N ALA A 221 -2.77 -11.44 -13.45
CA ALA A 221 -3.72 -10.78 -14.36
C ALA A 221 -3.38 -9.31 -14.65
N ASN A 222 -3.97 -8.77 -15.72
CA ASN A 222 -4.01 -7.33 -15.97
C ASN A 222 -4.73 -6.60 -14.80
N SER A 223 -4.24 -5.42 -14.44
CA SER A 223 -4.73 -4.66 -13.28
C SER A 223 -5.82 -3.64 -13.57
N ASP A 224 -6.02 -3.26 -14.83
CA ASP A 224 -6.83 -2.10 -15.24
C ASP A 224 -8.30 -2.25 -14.81
N ALA A 225 -8.82 -3.48 -14.88
CA ALA A 225 -10.20 -3.76 -14.49
C ALA A 225 -10.48 -3.61 -12.98
N VAL A 226 -9.44 -3.75 -12.14
CA VAL A 226 -9.56 -3.62 -10.68
C VAL A 226 -9.24 -2.21 -10.22
N ASN A 227 -8.26 -1.56 -10.87
CA ASN A 227 -7.79 -0.21 -10.56
C ASN A 227 -7.32 -0.04 -9.09
N VAL A 228 -6.78 -1.10 -8.48
CA VAL A 228 -6.00 -1.00 -7.24
C VAL A 228 -4.53 -1.02 -7.68
N ASN A 229 -3.93 0.15 -7.84
CA ASN A 229 -2.61 0.34 -8.47
C ASN A 229 -1.61 1.04 -7.54
N SER A 230 -1.79 0.93 -6.21
CA SER A 230 -0.99 1.63 -5.21
C SER A 230 -0.55 0.73 -4.05
N GLY A 231 0.16 1.33 -3.08
CA GLY A 231 0.49 0.70 -1.79
C GLY A 231 -0.72 0.29 -0.93
N ALA A 232 -1.94 0.71 -1.28
CA ALA A 232 -3.16 0.45 -0.51
C ALA A 232 -3.77 -0.94 -0.78
N MET A 233 -2.99 -2.00 -0.56
CA MET A 233 -3.44 -3.39 -0.65
C MET A 233 -2.88 -4.27 0.46
N ILE A 234 -3.71 -5.18 0.97
CA ILE A 234 -3.35 -6.18 1.99
C ILE A 234 -4.00 -7.52 1.70
N TYR A 235 -3.44 -8.57 2.26
CA TYR A 235 -4.11 -9.86 2.26
C TYR A 235 -5.34 -9.85 3.17
N ARG A 236 -6.42 -10.50 2.74
CA ARG A 236 -7.67 -10.62 3.49
C ARG A 236 -7.82 -12.03 4.05
N ASP A 237 -7.47 -12.22 5.32
CA ASP A 237 -7.85 -13.36 6.16
C ASP A 237 -8.93 -13.03 7.21
N PHE A 238 -9.39 -11.79 7.24
CA PHE A 238 -10.43 -11.32 8.14
C PHE A 238 -11.71 -10.99 7.40
N TYR A 239 -12.82 -10.98 8.14
CA TYR A 239 -14.12 -10.62 7.59
C TYR A 239 -14.21 -9.12 7.36
N VAL A 240 -14.74 -8.75 6.20
CA VAL A 240 -15.11 -7.37 5.85
C VAL A 240 -16.52 -7.44 5.30
N ALA A 241 -17.45 -6.71 5.91
CA ALA A 241 -18.85 -6.74 5.52
C ALA A 241 -18.99 -6.27 4.06
N PRO A 242 -19.75 -7.00 3.23
CA PRO A 242 -20.04 -6.54 1.88
C PRO A 242 -20.96 -5.32 1.94
N ALA A 243 -20.92 -4.51 0.89
CA ALA A 243 -21.85 -3.40 0.70
C ALA A 243 -22.63 -3.58 -0.60
N PRO A 244 -23.62 -4.51 -0.62
CA PRO A 244 -24.35 -4.87 -1.84
C PRO A 244 -25.19 -3.71 -2.40
N ASN A 245 -25.50 -2.70 -1.56
CA ASN A 245 -26.24 -1.51 -1.95
C ASN A 245 -25.34 -0.37 -2.44
N LEU A 246 -24.01 -0.55 -2.49
CA LEU A 246 -23.21 0.38 -3.27
C LEU A 246 -23.64 0.22 -4.72
N PRO A 247 -23.96 1.32 -5.43
CA PRO A 247 -24.37 1.23 -6.82
C PRO A 247 -23.41 0.31 -7.57
N PRO A 248 -23.89 -0.56 -8.46
CA PRO A 248 -23.03 -1.34 -9.31
C PRO A 248 -22.30 -0.36 -10.23
N CYS A 249 -21.24 0.28 -9.75
CA CYS A 249 -20.31 0.97 -10.61
C CYS A 249 -19.73 -0.11 -11.51
N SER A 250 -20.24 -0.20 -12.73
CA SER A 250 -19.38 -0.53 -13.84
C SER A 250 -18.17 0.40 -13.73
N PHE A 251 -16.98 -0.14 -13.86
CA PHE A 251 -15.78 0.69 -13.87
C PHE A 251 -15.74 1.63 -15.09
N THR A 252 -16.75 1.53 -15.97
CA THR A 252 -16.88 2.27 -17.22
C THR A 252 -17.72 3.55 -17.15
N ASP A 253 -18.57 3.78 -16.15
CA ASP A 253 -19.58 4.85 -16.27
C ASP A 253 -19.54 5.95 -15.18
N GLU A 254 -19.84 7.18 -15.65
CA GLU A 254 -20.07 8.42 -14.91
C GLU A 254 -21.21 8.32 -13.87
N ASP A 255 -21.95 7.22 -13.87
CA ASP A 255 -23.19 7.01 -13.10
C ASP A 255 -23.00 6.82 -11.58
N CYS A 256 -21.76 6.71 -11.09
CA CYS A 256 -21.48 6.62 -9.65
C CYS A 256 -21.27 7.98 -8.95
N LEU A 257 -21.43 9.10 -9.66
CA LEU A 257 -21.25 10.44 -9.09
C LEU A 257 -22.47 10.99 -8.32
N GLY A 258 -23.59 10.26 -8.27
CA GLY A 258 -24.69 10.55 -7.35
C GLY A 258 -25.04 12.05 -7.21
N ARG A 259 -25.14 12.77 -8.33
CA ARG A 259 -25.79 14.09 -8.37
C ARG A 259 -27.30 13.92 -8.32
#